data_AF-A0A060BR96-F1
#
_entry.id   AF-A0A060BR96-F1
#
_cell.length_a   1.000
_cell.length_b   1.000
_cell.length_c   1.000
_cell.angle_alpha   90.00
_cell.angle_beta   90.00
_cell.angle_gamma   90.00
#
_symmetry.space_group_name_H-M   'P 1'
#
loop_
_entity.id
_entity.type
_entity.pdbx_description
1 polymer ?
#
loop_
_entity_poly.entity_id
_entity_poly.type
_entity_poly.pdbx_seq_one_letter_code
_entity_poly.pdbx_strand_id
1 'polypeptide(L)'
;DPKFIEIYRHAWLHTLDGSIPRALARKMFGLHIPLAPGSDITSELFHHFVRPDDAITIIGGSEEMLGLLKARFHLTNVHMHVPPMGFINKPDEVEKCVRFVLKHPARYVFFVTGSPRSEYVTQIVHQRGGAWVPAMCRKFPEFLWVCPPC
;
A
#
# COMPACT_ATOMS: atom_id res chain seq x y z
N ASP A 1 -14.34 -8.94 9.87
CA ASP A 1 -14.82 -7.59 10.23
C ASP A 1 -15.60 -7.01 9.05
N PRO A 2 -16.89 -6.70 9.18
CA PRO A 2 -17.71 -6.12 8.10
C PRO A 2 -17.11 -4.84 7.49
N LYS A 3 -16.46 -4.00 8.31
CA LYS A 3 -15.84 -2.76 7.84
C LYS A 3 -14.64 -3.06 6.93
N PHE A 4 -13.84 -4.04 7.30
CA PHE A 4 -12.71 -4.49 6.48
C PHE A 4 -13.18 -5.09 5.16
N ILE A 5 -14.23 -5.91 5.17
CA ILE A 5 -14.84 -6.48 3.96
C ILE A 5 -15.35 -5.36 3.04
N GLU A 6 -15.99 -4.34 3.58
CA GLU A 6 -16.49 -3.24 2.75
C GLU A 6 -15.33 -2.48 2.08
N ILE A 7 -14.28 -2.15 2.83
CA ILE A 7 -13.07 -1.50 2.27
C ILE A 7 -12.43 -2.37 1.20
N TYR A 8 -12.40 -3.68 1.44
CA TYR A 8 -11.92 -4.66 0.48
C TYR A 8 -12.67 -4.57 -0.85
N ARG A 9 -14.00 -4.41 -0.84
CA ARG A 9 -14.83 -4.36 -2.07
C ARG A 9 -14.53 -3.15 -2.95
N HIS A 10 -14.02 -2.06 -2.38
CA HIS A 10 -13.70 -0.85 -3.11
C HIS A 10 -12.29 -0.88 -3.71
N ALA A 11 -11.46 -1.86 -3.36
CA ALA A 11 -10.12 -1.98 -3.95
C ALA A 11 -10.20 -2.42 -5.42
N TRP A 12 -9.40 -1.79 -6.26
CA TRP A 12 -9.38 -2.05 -7.71
C TRP A 12 -8.69 -3.34 -8.11
N LEU A 13 -7.66 -3.75 -7.35
CA LEU A 13 -6.95 -4.99 -7.60
C LEU A 13 -6.72 -5.75 -6.29
N HIS A 14 -7.18 -7.00 -6.31
CA HIS A 14 -6.88 -8.01 -5.31
C HIS A 14 -5.80 -8.93 -5.84
N THR A 15 -4.76 -9.14 -5.06
CA THR A 15 -3.62 -9.97 -5.44
C THR A 15 -3.53 -11.15 -4.51
N LEU A 16 -3.24 -12.32 -5.07
CA LEU A 16 -3.06 -13.52 -4.29
C LEU A 16 -1.62 -13.60 -3.81
N ASP A 17 -1.37 -13.18 -2.57
CA ASP A 17 -0.02 -13.09 -1.99
C ASP A 17 0.39 -14.33 -1.16
N GLY A 18 -0.56 -15.23 -0.87
CA GLY A 18 -0.36 -16.40 -0.02
C GLY A 18 -0.30 -17.74 -0.78
N SER A 19 0.72 -18.55 -0.48
CA SER A 19 0.82 -19.93 -1.00
C SER A 19 -0.31 -20.84 -0.48
N ILE A 20 -0.81 -20.59 0.73
CA ILE A 20 -1.92 -21.33 1.36
C ILE A 20 -3.25 -21.09 0.62
N PRO A 21 -3.76 -19.85 0.46
CA PRO A 21 -5.00 -19.62 -0.28
C PRO A 21 -4.87 -20.05 -1.75
N ARG A 22 -3.68 -19.96 -2.37
CA ARG A 22 -3.43 -20.55 -3.70
C ARG A 22 -3.59 -22.06 -3.71
N ALA A 23 -3.02 -22.76 -2.73
CA ALA A 23 -3.16 -24.20 -2.61
C ALA A 23 -4.63 -24.61 -2.37
N LEU A 24 -5.37 -23.83 -1.59
CA LEU A 24 -6.79 -24.04 -1.35
C LEU A 24 -7.62 -23.83 -2.63
N ALA A 25 -7.37 -22.74 -3.36
CA ALA A 25 -8.02 -22.45 -4.65
C ALA A 25 -7.84 -23.61 -5.64
N ARG A 26 -6.62 -24.15 -5.70
CA ARG A 26 -6.30 -25.30 -6.54
C ARG A 26 -6.98 -26.59 -6.07
N LYS A 27 -6.94 -26.89 -4.77
CA LYS A 27 -7.45 -28.16 -4.23
C LYS A 27 -8.98 -28.23 -4.16
N MET A 28 -9.64 -27.15 -3.78
CA MET A 28 -11.08 -27.13 -3.53
C MET A 28 -11.89 -26.72 -4.75
N PHE A 29 -11.31 -25.90 -5.62
CA PHE A 29 -12.02 -25.30 -6.76
C PHE A 29 -11.37 -25.59 -8.11
N GLY A 30 -10.24 -26.31 -8.16
CA GLY A 30 -9.52 -26.58 -9.40
C GLY A 30 -8.89 -25.34 -10.07
N LEU A 31 -8.85 -24.20 -9.35
CA LEU A 31 -8.41 -22.93 -9.91
C LEU A 31 -6.88 -22.82 -9.85
N HIS A 32 -6.26 -22.61 -11.01
CA HIS A 32 -4.82 -22.38 -11.15
C HIS A 32 -4.52 -20.88 -11.20
N ILE A 33 -4.61 -20.24 -10.04
CA ILE A 33 -4.38 -18.79 -9.90
C ILE A 33 -2.87 -18.52 -9.70
N PRO A 34 -2.25 -17.62 -10.49
CA PRO A 34 -0.87 -17.23 -10.27
C PRO A 34 -0.70 -16.52 -8.92
N LEU A 35 0.46 -16.72 -8.29
CA LEU A 35 0.82 -15.98 -7.08
C LEU A 35 1.37 -14.62 -7.48
N ALA A 36 0.92 -13.57 -6.83
CA ALA A 36 1.45 -12.22 -6.98
C ALA A 36 1.71 -11.63 -5.59
N PRO A 37 2.81 -12.02 -4.91
CA PRO A 37 3.18 -11.46 -3.63
C PRO A 37 3.35 -9.95 -3.73
N GLY A 38 2.91 -9.20 -2.72
CA GLY A 38 3.09 -7.75 -2.68
C GLY A 38 4.56 -7.33 -2.82
N SER A 39 5.51 -8.12 -2.31
CA SER A 39 6.95 -7.87 -2.52
C SER A 39 7.37 -7.91 -3.98
N ASP A 40 6.76 -8.79 -4.76
CA ASP A 40 7.14 -9.00 -6.16
C ASP A 40 6.56 -7.87 -7.00
N ILE A 41 5.32 -7.46 -6.70
CA ILE A 41 4.69 -6.29 -7.32
C ILE A 41 5.49 -5.02 -7.03
N THR A 42 5.89 -4.80 -5.77
CA THR A 42 6.68 -3.61 -5.45
C THR A 42 8.08 -3.66 -6.05
N SER A 43 8.73 -4.82 -6.08
CA SER A 43 9.98 -5.00 -6.81
C SER A 43 9.82 -4.65 -8.29
N GLU A 44 8.80 -5.20 -8.95
CA GLU A 44 8.51 -4.95 -10.36
C GLU A 44 8.25 -3.46 -10.63
N LEU A 45 7.45 -2.82 -9.76
CA LEU A 45 7.19 -1.38 -9.82
C LEU A 45 8.48 -0.58 -9.76
N PHE A 46 9.34 -0.84 -8.78
CA PHE A 46 10.59 -0.10 -8.62
C PHE A 46 11.59 -0.36 -9.75
N HIS A 47 11.62 -1.57 -10.32
CA HIS A 47 12.57 -1.93 -11.36
C HIS A 47 12.14 -1.47 -12.76
N HIS A 48 10.83 -1.37 -13.03
CA HIS A 48 10.34 -1.16 -14.39
C HIS A 48 9.48 0.11 -14.59
N PHE A 49 8.88 0.66 -13.54
CA PHE A 49 7.87 1.72 -13.67
C PHE A 49 8.17 2.99 -12.89
N VAL A 50 8.76 2.87 -11.70
CA VAL A 50 9.16 3.99 -10.87
C VAL A 50 10.42 4.63 -11.45
N ARG A 51 10.36 5.94 -11.65
CA ARG A 51 11.50 6.75 -12.07
C ARG A 51 12.14 7.43 -10.85
N PRO A 52 13.45 7.77 -10.93
CA PRO A 52 14.16 8.50 -9.88
C PRO A 52 13.48 9.81 -9.42
N ASP A 53 12.75 10.48 -10.30
CA ASP A 53 12.09 11.77 -10.08
C ASP A 53 10.60 11.66 -9.73
N ASP A 54 10.01 10.46 -9.81
CA ASP A 54 8.62 10.25 -9.42
C ASP A 54 8.41 10.63 -7.95
N ALA A 55 7.34 11.38 -7.69
CA ALA A 55 6.92 11.68 -6.33
C ALA A 55 6.42 10.40 -5.64
N ILE A 56 7.00 10.07 -4.48
CA ILE A 56 6.64 8.89 -3.69
C ILE A 56 6.33 9.31 -2.26
N THR A 57 5.21 8.86 -1.73
CA THR A 57 4.84 9.04 -0.33
C THR A 57 4.84 7.69 0.37
N ILE A 58 5.45 7.60 1.55
CA ILE A 58 5.56 6.36 2.34
C ILE A 58 4.99 6.60 3.74
N ILE A 59 4.09 5.72 4.19
CA ILE A 59 3.56 5.72 5.55
C ILE A 59 4.04 4.47 6.29
N GLY A 60 4.82 4.64 7.36
CA GLY A 60 5.44 3.55 8.11
C GLY A 60 6.85 3.20 7.62
N GLY A 61 7.37 2.08 8.12
CA GLY A 61 8.75 1.66 7.84
C GLY A 61 9.80 2.33 8.74
N SER A 62 11.01 2.51 8.23
CA SER A 62 12.15 3.10 8.94
C SER A 62 12.97 4.00 8.03
N GLU A 63 13.71 4.94 8.63
CA GLU A 63 14.65 5.80 7.90
C GLU A 63 15.76 5.00 7.21
N GLU A 64 16.19 3.88 7.81
CA GLU A 64 17.13 2.95 7.19
C GLU A 64 16.56 2.36 5.89
N MET A 65 15.31 1.89 5.91
CA MET A 65 14.64 1.36 4.73
C MET A 65 14.51 2.42 3.63
N LEU A 66 14.17 3.66 4.00
CA LEU A 66 14.11 4.78 3.06
C LEU A 66 15.50 5.07 2.45
N GLY A 67 16.55 5.09 3.26
CA GLY A 67 17.93 5.30 2.81
C GLY A 67 18.36 4.23 1.79
N LEU A 68 18.05 2.96 2.06
CA LEU A 68 18.33 1.85 1.15
C LEU A 68 17.55 1.98 -0.17
N LEU A 69 16.28 2.36 -0.12
CA LEU A 69 15.47 2.57 -1.33
C LEU A 69 15.99 3.73 -2.18
N LYS A 70 16.32 4.86 -1.56
CA LYS A 70 16.91 6.03 -2.24
C LYS A 70 18.24 5.68 -2.90
N ALA A 71 19.12 4.96 -2.18
CA ALA A 71 20.42 4.56 -2.71
C ALA A 71 20.28 3.56 -3.88
N ARG A 72 19.38 2.59 -3.75
CA ARG A 72 19.20 1.52 -4.75
C ARG A 72 18.53 2.00 -6.05
N PHE A 73 17.54 2.88 -5.95
CA PHE A 73 16.72 3.32 -7.09
C PHE A 73 16.92 4.80 -7.45
N HIS A 74 17.93 5.45 -6.84
CA HIS A 74 18.27 6.86 -7.06
C HIS A 74 17.11 7.84 -6.84
N LEU A 75 16.21 7.52 -5.91
CA LEU A 75 14.98 8.29 -5.71
C LEU A 75 15.29 9.67 -5.12
N THR A 76 14.77 10.72 -5.77
CA THR A 76 15.01 12.11 -5.43
C THR A 76 13.82 12.78 -4.75
N ASN A 77 12.60 12.29 -5.00
CA ASN A 77 11.36 12.91 -4.54
C ASN A 77 10.54 11.96 -3.66
N VAL A 78 11.03 11.70 -2.44
CA VAL A 78 10.37 10.77 -1.49
C VAL A 78 10.06 11.46 -0.17
N HIS A 79 8.79 11.39 0.23
CA HIS A 79 8.26 11.85 1.50
C HIS A 79 7.89 10.65 2.38
N MET A 80 8.30 10.65 3.65
CA MET A 80 7.98 9.56 4.57
C MET A 80 7.40 10.10 5.88
N HIS A 81 6.39 9.41 6.40
CA HIS A 81 5.86 9.61 7.73
C HIS A 81 5.77 8.28 8.47
N VAL A 82 6.42 8.19 9.63
CA VAL A 82 6.43 6.97 10.45
C VAL A 82 5.52 7.20 11.66
N PRO A 83 4.28 6.69 11.66
CA PRO A 83 3.41 6.82 12.82
C PRO A 83 3.87 5.91 13.97
N PRO A 84 3.54 6.24 15.22
CA PRO A 84 3.91 5.42 16.37
C PRO A 84 3.23 4.05 16.33
N MET A 85 3.80 3.06 17.04
CA MET A 85 3.14 1.76 17.19
C MET A 85 1.73 1.92 17.76
N GLY A 86 0.77 1.20 17.19
CA GLY A 86 -0.63 1.26 17.60
C GLY A 86 -1.36 2.56 17.22
N PHE A 87 -0.80 3.39 16.32
CA PHE A 87 -1.42 4.66 15.90
C PHE A 87 -2.87 4.55 15.45
N ILE A 88 -3.28 3.40 14.91
CA ILE A 88 -4.66 3.18 14.43
C ILE A 88 -5.72 3.37 15.53
N ASN A 89 -5.33 3.20 16.79
CA ASN A 89 -6.21 3.40 17.95
C ASN A 89 -6.22 4.87 18.44
N LYS A 90 -5.45 5.75 17.81
CA LYS A 90 -5.29 7.17 18.17
C LYS A 90 -5.82 8.01 17.01
N PRO A 91 -7.04 8.55 17.09
CA PRO A 91 -7.65 9.33 16.01
C PRO A 91 -6.74 10.47 15.50
N ASP A 92 -6.02 11.15 16.39
CA ASP A 92 -5.09 12.22 16.04
C ASP A 92 -3.90 11.72 15.20
N GLU A 93 -3.38 10.52 15.48
CA GLU A 93 -2.28 9.94 14.71
C GLU A 93 -2.75 9.43 13.35
N VAL A 94 -3.97 8.88 13.29
CA VAL A 94 -4.62 8.56 12.00
C VAL A 94 -4.80 9.82 11.16
N GLU A 95 -5.28 10.91 11.77
CA GLU A 95 -5.45 12.20 11.10
C GLU A 95 -4.12 12.76 10.59
N LYS A 96 -3.04 12.64 11.37
CA LYS A 96 -1.68 13.02 10.94
C LYS A 96 -1.25 12.22 9.70
N CYS A 97 -1.49 10.92 9.67
CA CYS A 97 -1.18 10.08 8.50
C CYS A 97 -1.96 10.56 7.27
N VAL A 98 -3.27 10.75 7.41
CA VAL A 98 -4.14 11.21 6.31
C VAL A 98 -3.70 12.57 5.79
N ARG A 99 -3.48 13.54 6.67
CA ARG A 99 -2.99 14.88 6.31
C ARG A 99 -1.63 14.84 5.64
N PHE A 100 -0.74 13.94 6.08
CA PHE A 100 0.56 13.78 5.45
C PHE A 100 0.43 13.33 4.00
N VAL A 101 -0.42 12.34 3.72
CA VAL A 101 -0.68 11.89 2.35
C VAL A 101 -1.30 13.00 1.50
N LEU A 102 -2.29 13.72 2.04
CA LEU A 102 -2.93 14.83 1.33
C LEU A 102 -1.97 16.00 1.03
N LYS A 103 -1.04 16.28 1.94
CA LYS A 103 -0.05 17.36 1.79
C LYS A 103 1.07 17.00 0.80
N HIS A 104 1.33 15.71 0.59
CA HIS A 104 2.36 15.22 -0.31
C HIS A 104 1.73 14.35 -1.40
N PRO A 105 1.03 14.97 -2.38
CA PRO A 105 0.50 14.24 -3.52
C PRO A 105 1.67 13.58 -4.26
N ALA A 106 1.58 12.28 -4.43
CA ALA A 106 2.60 11.45 -5.02
C ALA A 106 2.04 10.68 -6.20
N ARG A 107 2.91 10.10 -7.03
CA ARG A 107 2.56 9.08 -8.04
C ARG A 107 2.58 7.65 -7.46
N TYR A 108 3.16 7.44 -6.29
CA TYR A 108 3.05 6.17 -5.57
C TYR A 108 2.92 6.42 -4.08
N VAL A 109 1.98 5.76 -3.40
CA VAL A 109 1.77 5.91 -1.95
C VAL A 109 1.92 4.56 -1.24
N PHE A 110 3.07 4.26 -0.65
CA PHE A 110 3.29 2.97 0.00
C PHE A 110 2.87 2.98 1.47
N PHE A 111 2.04 2.02 1.89
CA PHE A 111 1.68 1.83 3.29
C PHE A 111 2.42 0.63 3.88
N VAL A 112 3.39 0.91 4.75
CA VAL A 112 4.23 -0.07 5.43
C VAL A 112 3.84 -0.19 6.91
N THR A 113 2.54 -0.16 7.19
CA THR A 113 1.94 -0.26 8.54
C THR A 113 1.20 -1.57 8.80
N GLY A 114 1.05 -2.39 7.75
CA GLY A 114 0.43 -3.71 7.78
C GLY A 114 -1.10 -3.70 7.88
N SER A 115 -1.70 -4.82 7.45
CA SER A 115 -3.15 -5.02 7.49
C SER A 115 -3.67 -5.16 8.94
N PRO A 116 -4.89 -4.68 9.26
CA PRO A 116 -5.83 -3.90 8.42
C PRO A 116 -5.63 -2.38 8.52
N ARG A 117 -4.53 -1.92 9.14
CA ARG A 117 -4.33 -0.50 9.49
C ARG A 117 -4.13 0.35 8.25
N SER A 118 -3.39 -0.17 7.29
CA SER A 118 -3.12 0.49 6.01
C SER A 118 -4.40 0.76 5.21
N GLU A 119 -5.35 -0.17 5.22
CA GLU A 119 -6.61 -0.16 4.50
C GLU A 119 -7.56 0.86 5.11
N TYR A 120 -7.59 0.94 6.44
CA TYR A 120 -8.35 1.95 7.15
C TYR A 120 -7.88 3.37 6.85
N VAL A 121 -6.56 3.62 6.84
CA VAL A 121 -6.03 4.94 6.49
C VAL A 121 -6.29 5.25 5.01
N THR A 122 -6.06 4.28 4.12
CA THR A 122 -6.27 4.43 2.67
C THR A 122 -7.73 4.79 2.37
N GLN A 123 -8.69 4.13 3.01
CA GLN A 123 -10.11 4.44 2.82
C GLN A 123 -10.44 5.88 3.24
N ILE A 124 -9.87 6.36 4.35
CA ILE A 124 -10.11 7.74 4.81
C ILE A 124 -9.50 8.75 3.83
N VAL A 125 -8.29 8.47 3.32
CA VAL A 125 -7.65 9.31 2.29
C VAL A 125 -8.51 9.35 1.02
N HIS A 126 -8.99 8.20 0.57
CA HIS A 126 -9.86 8.08 -0.62
C HIS A 126 -11.16 8.89 -0.46
N GLN A 127 -11.84 8.75 0.68
CA GLN A 127 -13.08 9.50 0.99
C GLN A 127 -12.88 11.02 1.03
N ARG A 128 -11.65 11.50 1.29
CA ARG A 128 -11.31 12.93 1.37
C ARG A 128 -10.76 13.50 0.06
N GLY A 129 -10.82 12.74 -1.04
CA GLY A 129 -10.34 13.18 -2.35
C GLY A 129 -8.81 13.19 -2.49
N GLY A 130 -8.10 12.48 -1.60
CA GLY A 130 -6.64 12.39 -1.58
C GLY A 130 -6.04 11.36 -2.54
N ALA A 131 -5.07 11.80 -3.34
CA ALA A 131 -4.04 11.07 -4.11
C ALA A 131 -4.37 9.65 -4.64
N TRP A 132 -5.15 9.63 -5.71
CA TRP A 132 -4.88 9.08 -7.05
C TRP A 132 -3.54 8.37 -7.37
N VAL A 133 -3.21 7.19 -6.79
CA VAL A 133 -2.18 6.25 -7.31
C VAL A 133 -1.95 4.97 -6.47
N PRO A 134 -1.25 3.93 -7.01
CA PRO A 134 -1.09 2.61 -6.39
C PRO A 134 -0.67 2.67 -4.94
N ALA A 135 -1.60 2.37 -4.04
CA ALA A 135 -1.29 2.15 -2.64
C ALA A 135 -1.02 0.67 -2.39
N MET A 136 0.19 0.33 -1.96
CA MET A 136 0.59 -1.05 -1.69
C MET A 136 0.86 -1.29 -0.21
N CYS A 137 0.21 -2.32 0.35
CA CYS A 137 0.32 -2.71 1.76
C CYS A 137 1.23 -3.93 1.92
N ARG A 138 2.17 -3.92 2.89
CA ARG A 138 3.01 -5.11 3.20
C ARG A 138 2.54 -5.82 4.47
N LYS A 139 2.21 -7.11 4.29
CA LYS A 139 2.03 -8.26 5.24
C LYS A 139 0.57 -8.71 5.44
N PHE A 140 0.23 -9.82 4.77
CA PHE A 140 -0.85 -10.80 5.03
C PHE A 140 -2.28 -10.22 5.26
N PRO A 141 -3.21 -10.35 4.30
CA PRO A 141 -3.09 -10.28 2.84
C PRO A 141 -3.44 -8.86 2.32
N GLU A 142 -3.04 -8.60 1.05
CA GLU A 142 -3.50 -7.52 0.14
C GLU A 142 -3.12 -6.06 0.52
N PHE A 143 -3.09 -5.03 -0.35
CA PHE A 143 -3.90 -4.62 -1.52
C PHE A 143 -3.07 -3.74 -2.49
N LEU A 144 -3.57 -3.55 -3.71
CA LEU A 144 -3.15 -2.49 -4.64
C LEU A 144 -4.38 -1.62 -4.99
N TRP A 145 -4.43 -0.36 -4.53
CA TRP A 145 -5.50 0.57 -4.89
C TRP A 145 -5.12 1.40 -6.12
N VAL A 146 -5.85 1.24 -7.23
CA VAL A 146 -5.72 2.06 -8.44
C VAL A 146 -7.10 2.63 -8.79
N CYS A 147 -7.30 3.94 -8.69
CA CYS A 147 -8.51 4.57 -9.23
C CYS A 147 -8.26 4.87 -10.72
N PRO A 148 -9.16 4.51 -11.66
CA PRO A 148 -9.00 4.90 -13.07
C PRO A 148 -9.15 6.42 -13.23
N PRO A 149 -8.50 7.02 -14.25
CA PRO A 149 -8.74 8.41 -14.61
C PRO A 149 -10.20 8.59 -15.06
N CYS A 150 -10.86 9.61 -14.54
CA CYS A 150 -12.03 10.21 -15.19
C CYS A 150 -11.53 11.13 -16.32
#